data_AF-A0A060NLZ4-F1
#
_entry.id   AF-A0A060NLZ4-F1
#
_cell.length_a   1.000
_cell.length_b   1.000
_cell.length_c   1.000
_cell.angle_alpha   90.00
_cell.angle_beta   90.00
_cell.angle_gamma   90.00
#
_symmetry.space_group_name_H-M   'P 1'
#
loop_
_entity.id
_entity.type
_entity.pdbx_description
1 polymer ?
#
loop_
_entity_poly.entity_id
_entity_poly.type
_entity_poly.pdbx_seq_one_letter_code
_entity_poly.pdbx_strand_id
1 'polypeptide(L)' 'MSVSIRIDPALYESAKVRAKAEMRSVPQQVAYWAKVGRAALDNPYLPIEFVRDTLQALEEESEPFVLPEA' A
#
# COMPACT_ATOMS: atom_id res chain seq x y z
N MET A 1 -4.16 14.15 -13.47
CA MET A 1 -5.57 13.94 -13.89
C MET A 1 -6.32 13.29 -12.74
N SER A 2 -7.45 13.85 -12.33
CA SER A 2 -8.34 13.23 -11.33
C SER A 2 -9.52 12.58 -12.04
N VAL A 3 -9.86 11.35 -11.65
CA VAL A 3 -11.04 10.63 -12.12
C VAL A 3 -11.97 10.45 -10.94
N SER A 4 -13.21 10.91 -11.07
CA SER A 4 -14.24 10.72 -10.04
C SER A 4 -14.81 9.31 -10.15
N ILE A 5 -14.79 8.55 -9.06
CA ILE A 5 -15.28 7.18 -8.99
C ILE A 5 -16.29 7.11 -7.85
N ARG A 6 -17.45 6.50 -8.11
CA ARG A 6 -18.42 6.19 -7.06
C ARG A 6 -17.93 4.99 -6.27
N ILE A 7 -17.87 5.12 -4.95
CA ILE A 7 -17.48 4.04 -4.05
C ILE A 7 -18.57 3.80 -3.02
N ASP A 8 -18.63 2.58 -2.52
CA ASP A 8 -19.59 2.19 -1.49
C ASP A 8 -19.37 3.02 -0.21
N PRO A 9 -20.44 3.54 0.44
CA PRO A 9 -20.32 4.35 1.65
C PRO A 9 -19.60 3.63 2.81
N ALA A 10 -19.80 2.31 2.97
CA ALA A 10 -19.15 1.55 4.03
C ALA A 10 -17.64 1.40 3.76
N LEU A 11 -17.25 1.23 2.49
CA LEU A 11 -15.84 1.25 2.09
C LEU A 11 -15.21 2.61 2.36
N TYR A 12 -15.92 3.70 2.05
CA TYR A 12 -15.44 5.06 2.31
C TYR A 12 -15.17 5.31 3.79
N GLU A 13 -16.13 4.97 4.67
CA GLU A 13 -15.96 5.16 6.11
C GLU A 13 -14.83 4.29 6.68
N SER A 14 -14.69 3.04 6.20
CA SER A 14 -13.57 2.18 6.57
C SER A 14 -12.22 2.78 6.16
N ALA A 15 -12.13 3.27 4.92
CA ALA A 15 -10.92 3.93 4.41
C ALA A 15 -10.61 5.21 5.20
N LYS A 16 -11.62 5.99 5.58
CA LYS A 16 -11.46 7.23 6.36
C LYS A 16 -10.86 6.97 7.74
N VAL A 17 -11.33 5.95 8.45
CA VAL A 17 -10.78 5.57 9.77
C VAL A 17 -9.32 5.15 9.63
N ARG A 18 -9.01 4.29 8.64
CA ARG A 18 -7.66 3.77 8.44
C ARG A 18 -6.69 4.85 7.94
N ALA A 19 -7.15 5.70 7.02
CA ALA A 19 -6.38 6.83 6.50
C ALA A 19 -5.95 7.80 7.61
N LYS A 20 -6.86 8.08 8.56
CA LYS A 20 -6.54 8.91 9.73
C LYS A 20 -5.46 8.27 10.62
N ALA A 21 -5.52 6.94 10.81
CA ALA A 21 -4.53 6.22 11.62
C ALA A 21 -3.15 6.13 10.94
N GLU A 22 -3.11 6.03 9.61
CA GLU A 22 -1.88 5.88 8.83
C GLU A 22 -1.38 7.20 8.22
N MET A 23 -1.94 8.34 8.64
CA MET A 23 -1.58 9.68 8.14
C MET A 23 -1.65 9.82 6.61
N ARG A 24 -2.64 9.18 5.98
CA ARG A 24 -2.93 9.28 4.54
C ARG A 24 -4.24 10.03 4.28
N SER A 25 -4.43 10.52 3.06
CA SER A 25 -5.76 10.94 2.60
C SER A 25 -6.64 9.72 2.29
N VAL A 26 -7.96 9.87 2.35
CA VAL A 26 -8.90 8.77 2.03
C VAL A 26 -8.67 8.18 0.63
N PRO A 27 -8.49 8.99 -0.44
CA PRO A 27 -8.17 8.45 -1.76
C PRO A 27 -6.86 7.67 -1.79
N GLN A 28 -5.83 8.14 -1.07
CA GLN A 28 -4.55 7.43 -0.98
C GLN A 28 -4.69 6.09 -0.26
N GLN A 29 -5.51 6.02 0.79
CA GLN A 29 -5.75 4.77 1.51
C GLN A 29 -6.46 3.74 0.62
N VAL A 30 -7.46 4.17 -0.17
CA VAL A 30 -8.14 3.29 -1.14
C VAL A 30 -7.18 2.83 -2.24
N ALA A 31 -6.35 3.75 -2.77
CA ALA A 31 -5.33 3.40 -3.76
C ALA A 31 -4.31 2.40 -3.22
N TYR A 32 -3.90 2.55 -1.96
CA TYR A 32 -3.03 1.61 -1.27
C TYR A 32 -3.65 0.21 -1.16
N TRP A 33 -4.91 0.11 -0.72
CA TRP A 33 -5.61 -1.18 -0.68
C TRP A 33 -5.74 -1.82 -2.07
N ALA A 34 -5.99 -1.04 -3.11
CA ALA A 34 -6.02 -1.53 -4.49
C ALA A 34 -4.64 -2.04 -4.95
N LYS A 35 -3.55 -1.33 -4.60
CA LYS A 35 -2.17 -1.73 -4.92
C LYS A 35 -1.80 -3.05 -4.24
N VAL A 36 -2.07 -3.17 -2.94
CA VAL A 36 -1.81 -4.40 -2.17
C VAL A 36 -2.69 -5.55 -2.67
N GLY A 37 -3.98 -5.31 -2.87
CA GLY A 37 -4.94 -6.32 -3.34
C GLY A 37 -4.55 -6.88 -4.70
N ARG A 38 -4.14 -6.03 -5.66
CA ARG A 38 -3.64 -6.48 -6.96
C ARG A 38 -2.39 -7.35 -6.81
N ALA A 39 -1.40 -6.89 -6.04
CA ALA A 39 -0.16 -7.63 -5.84
C ALA A 39 -0.40 -9.00 -5.16
N ALA A 40 -1.37 -9.08 -4.24
CA ALA A 40 -1.75 -10.33 -3.60
C ALA A 40 -2.46 -11.30 -4.55
N LEU A 41 -3.31 -10.79 -5.45
CA LEU A 41 -3.97 -11.59 -6.48
C LEU A 41 -2.96 -12.15 -7.51
N ASP A 42 -1.96 -11.34 -7.87
CA ASP A 42 -0.88 -11.76 -8.79
C ASP A 42 0.07 -12.79 -8.12
N ASN A 43 0.14 -12.81 -6.79
CA ASN A 43 1.02 -13.67 -6.00
C ASN A 43 0.25 -14.44 -4.92
N PRO A 44 -0.65 -15.38 -5.30
CA PRO A 44 -1.61 -16.00 -4.38
C PRO A 44 -0.96 -16.88 -3.29
N TYR A 45 0.30 -17.26 -3.46
CA TYR A 45 1.06 -18.07 -2.51
C TYR A 45 1.82 -17.23 -1.47
N LEU A 46 1.90 -15.91 -1.66
CA LEU A 46 2.57 -15.03 -0.72
C LEU A 46 1.59 -14.56 0.36
N PRO A 47 1.99 -14.57 1.64
CA PRO A 47 1.20 -13.95 2.69
C PRO A 47 0.97 -12.46 2.40
N ILE A 48 -0.24 -11.98 2.69
CA ILE A 48 -0.61 -10.57 2.47
C ILE A 48 0.32 -9.59 3.19
N GLU A 49 0.79 -9.96 4.37
CA GLU A 49 1.75 -9.19 5.17
C GLU A 49 3.09 -9.05 4.43
N PHE A 50 3.58 -10.14 3.81
CA PHE A 50 4.81 -10.12 3.02
C PHE A 50 4.68 -9.22 1.79
N VAL A 51 3.54 -9.30 1.09
CA VAL A 51 3.26 -8.43 -0.07
C VAL A 51 3.25 -6.97 0.36
N ARG A 52 2.57 -6.64 1.46
CA ARG A 52 2.54 -5.29 2.02
C ARG A 52 3.95 -4.78 2.33
N ASP A 53 4.70 -5.53 3.12
CA ASP A 53 6.00 -5.08 3.63
C ASP A 53 7.00 -4.93 2.48
N THR A 54 6.95 -5.82 1.48
CA THR A 54 7.76 -5.71 0.27
C THR A 54 7.41 -4.44 -0.52
N LEU A 55 6.11 -4.13 -0.69
CA LEU A 55 5.69 -2.92 -1.39
C LEU A 55 6.12 -1.64 -0.66
N GLN A 56 6.17 -1.67 0.67
CA GLN A 56 6.69 -0.57 1.47
C GLN A 56 8.20 -0.44 1.32
N ALA A 57 8.94 -1.55 1.43
CA ALA A 57 10.39 -1.57 1.25
C ALA A 57 10.84 -1.07 -0.14
N LEU A 58 10.02 -1.31 -1.18
CA LEU A 58 10.27 -0.78 -2.52
C LEU A 58 10.07 0.74 -2.65
N GLU A 59 9.30 1.36 -1.75
CA GLU A 59 9.12 2.82 -1.69
C GLU A 59 10.15 3.50 -0.77
N GLU A 60 10.83 2.73 0.09
CA GLU A 60 11.92 3.22 0.92
C GLU A 60 13.16 3.51 0.08
N GLU A 61 13.96 4.50 0.52
CA GLU A 61 15.19 4.87 -0.17
C GLU A 61 16.23 3.76 0.03
N SER A 62 16.61 3.10 -1.06
CA SER A 62 17.63 2.04 -1.00
C SER A 62 19.01 2.67 -0.87
N GLU A 63 19.69 2.48 0.27
CA GLU A 63 21.10 2.81 0.36
C GLU A 63 21.95 1.75 -0.36
N PRO A 64 22.96 2.14 -1.15
CA PRO A 64 23.91 1.20 -1.72
C PRO A 64 24.61 0.44 -0.60
N PHE A 65 24.47 -0.89 -0.59
CA PHE A 65 25.21 -1.73 0.34
C PHE A 65 26.71 -1.65 0.02
N VAL A 66 27.50 -1.09 0.94
CA VAL A 66 28.96 -1.03 0.84
C VAL A 66 29.54 -2.19 1.66
N LEU A 67 30.31 -3.06 1.02
CA LEU A 67 31.02 -4.13 1.71
C LEU A 67 32.07 -3.51 2.65
N PRO A 68 32.15 -3.95 3.93
CA PRO A 68 33.22 -3.51 4.82
C PRO A 68 34.57 -3.97 4.26
N GLU A 69 35.58 -3.09 4.27
CA GLU A 69 36.94 -3.48 3.93
C GLU A 69 37.44 -4.54 4.95
N ALA A 70 37.97 -5.64 4.41
CA ALA A 70 38.44 -6.80 5.17
C ALA A 70 39.74 -6.54 5.93
#